data_AF-A0AAW0SV37-F1
#
_entry.id   AF-A0AAW0SV37-F1
#
_cell.length_a   1.000
_cell.length_b   1.000
_cell.length_c   1.000
_cell.angle_alpha   90.00
_cell.angle_beta   90.00
_cell.angle_gamma   90.00
#
_symmetry.space_group_name_H-M   'P 1'
#
loop_
_entity.id
_entity.type
_entity.pdbx_description
1 polymer ?
#
loop_
_entity_poly.entity_id
_entity_poly.type
_entity_poly.pdbx_seq_one_letter_code
_entity_poly.pdbx_strand_id
1 'polypeptide(L)'
;MATITLGLGAGAAVAAGAAFAGAVTLAGLALAGRRRGRGRRFRGGRRRFGRAVAEESPAVERIMALIREEDASGCARRMACELGGRAQGDLSEEERSILDLVGPGVSPGEGVLPEGAVWEYRAARGLGEAGADCGQAYPTCPLGGAQLMNAVTAYLP
;
A
#
# COMPACT_ATOMS: atom_id res chain seq x y z
N MET A 1 -40.17 20.95 -4.05
CA MET A 1 -39.02 21.74 -4.51
C MET A 1 -38.42 22.42 -3.28
N ALA A 2 -37.25 21.96 -2.81
CA ALA A 2 -36.59 22.52 -1.63
C ALA A 2 -35.32 23.24 -2.08
N THR A 3 -35.27 24.55 -1.89
CA THR A 3 -34.11 25.40 -2.13
C THR A 3 -33.24 25.42 -0.88
N ILE A 4 -32.02 24.89 -0.97
CA ILE A 4 -31.01 25.01 0.09
C ILE A 4 -29.95 26.01 -0.40
N THR A 5 -29.99 27.20 0.21
CA THR A 5 -28.96 28.23 0.16
C THR A 5 -27.71 27.76 0.91
N LEU A 6 -26.60 27.54 0.20
CA LEU A 6 -25.28 27.40 0.80
C LEU A 6 -24.52 28.71 0.61
N GLY A 7 -24.37 29.45 1.72
CA GLY A 7 -23.63 30.70 1.77
C GLY A 7 -22.13 30.47 1.62
N LEU A 8 -21.50 31.26 0.75
CA LEU A 8 -20.06 31.47 0.71
C LEU A 8 -19.64 32.28 1.94
N GLY A 9 -18.78 31.71 2.78
CA GLY A 9 -18.09 32.40 3.86
C GLY A 9 -16.59 32.19 3.73
N ALA A 10 -15.88 33.28 3.48
CA ALA A 10 -14.46 33.36 3.22
C ALA A 10 -13.59 33.30 4.49
N GLY A 11 -12.34 32.84 4.34
CA GLY A 11 -11.19 33.54 4.90
C GLY A 11 -10.56 33.03 6.21
N ALA A 12 -9.26 32.73 6.09
CA ALA A 12 -8.17 32.85 7.08
C ALA A 12 -8.23 31.91 8.32
N ALA A 13 -7.13 31.45 8.92
CA ALA A 13 -5.75 31.90 8.89
C ALA A 13 -4.80 30.71 9.14
N VAL A 14 -3.70 30.69 8.39
CA VAL A 14 -2.46 30.02 8.76
C VAL A 14 -1.81 30.79 9.92
N ALA A 15 -1.37 30.05 10.94
CA ALA A 15 -0.15 30.27 11.76
C ALA A 15 -0.38 29.92 13.24
N ALA A 16 0.27 28.86 13.70
CA ALA A 16 0.66 28.72 15.10
C ALA A 16 2.06 28.11 15.14
N GLY A 17 3.06 29.00 14.98
CA GLY A 17 4.46 28.69 15.27
C GLY A 17 4.66 28.69 16.78
N ALA A 18 5.21 27.60 17.32
CA ALA A 18 5.69 27.54 18.69
C ALA A 18 7.15 27.99 18.74
N ALA A 19 7.40 28.92 19.66
CA ALA A 19 8.63 29.66 19.86
C ALA A 19 9.78 28.78 20.40
N PHE A 20 10.94 28.84 19.75
CA PHE A 20 12.21 28.51 20.39
C PHE A 20 12.96 29.81 20.68
N ALA A 21 13.05 30.12 21.98
CA ALA A 21 13.91 31.14 22.53
C ALA A 21 15.38 30.71 22.39
N GLY A 22 16.25 31.60 21.91
CA GLY A 22 17.68 31.31 21.82
C GLY A 22 18.51 32.39 21.13
N ALA A 23 18.71 33.51 21.84
CA ALA A 23 19.80 34.48 21.75
C ALA A 23 20.40 34.83 20.36
N VAL A 24 20.06 36.03 19.88
CA VAL A 24 20.84 36.77 18.89
C VAL A 24 22.07 37.37 19.59
N THR A 25 23.27 36.96 19.21
CA THR A 25 24.50 37.73 19.45
C THR A 25 25.06 38.21 18.11
N LEU A 26 24.88 39.50 17.84
CA LEU A 26 25.57 40.25 16.79
C LEU A 26 26.93 40.71 17.33
N ALA A 27 28.02 40.04 16.98
CA ALA A 27 29.37 40.63 17.01
C ALA A 27 30.39 39.72 16.30
N GLY A 28 31.11 40.26 15.32
CA GLY A 28 32.37 39.67 14.89
C GLY A 28 32.59 39.56 13.38
N LEU A 29 32.69 40.69 12.69
CA LEU A 29 33.46 40.78 11.46
C LEU A 29 34.94 40.51 11.79
N ALA A 30 35.58 39.50 11.18
CA ALA A 30 37.01 39.54 10.87
C ALA A 30 37.50 38.34 10.02
N LEU A 31 38.05 38.71 8.86
CA LEU A 31 39.28 38.20 8.25
C LEU A 31 39.24 36.93 7.37
N ALA A 32 39.56 37.19 6.11
CA ALA A 32 39.89 36.28 5.05
C ALA A 32 41.01 35.28 5.42
N GLY A 33 40.80 34.02 5.05
CA GLY A 33 41.82 32.98 5.03
C GLY A 33 41.63 32.08 3.81
N ARG A 34 42.33 32.38 2.72
CA ARG A 34 42.52 31.47 1.58
C ARG A 34 43.15 30.17 2.07
N ARG A 35 42.44 29.03 1.93
CA ARG A 35 43.09 27.73 1.73
C ARG A 35 42.39 26.96 0.61
N ARG A 36 43.13 26.79 -0.49
CA ARG A 36 42.89 25.83 -1.56
C ARG A 36 42.68 24.44 -0.94
N GLY A 37 41.52 23.85 -1.18
CA GLY A 37 41.20 22.51 -0.73
C GLY A 37 40.30 21.83 -1.75
N ARG A 38 40.96 21.19 -2.73
CA ARG A 38 40.50 20.06 -3.56
C ARG A 38 38.99 19.80 -3.59
N GLY A 39 38.43 19.97 -4.78
CA GLY A 39 37.11 19.49 -5.14
C GLY A 39 36.85 18.07 -4.64
N ARG A 40 35.85 17.95 -3.77
CA ARG A 40 35.11 16.71 -3.61
C ARG A 40 33.86 16.88 -4.45
N ARG A 41 33.92 16.23 -5.61
CA ARG A 41 32.80 16.02 -6.52
C ARG A 41 31.60 15.65 -5.66
N PHE A 42 30.51 16.40 -5.81
CA PHE A 42 29.18 15.95 -5.44
C PHE A 42 28.88 14.69 -6.25
N ARG A 43 29.35 13.53 -5.78
CA ARG A 43 28.68 12.28 -6.10
C ARG A 43 27.40 12.33 -5.31
N GLY A 44 26.34 12.78 -5.98
CA GLY A 44 24.97 12.45 -5.62
C GLY A 44 24.90 10.93 -5.52
N GLY A 45 25.19 10.42 -4.32
CA GLY A 45 24.78 9.11 -3.91
C GLY A 45 23.28 9.18 -3.88
N ARG A 46 22.66 8.77 -4.99
CA ARG A 46 21.28 8.31 -5.01
C ARG A 46 21.23 7.27 -3.89
N ARG A 47 20.81 7.70 -2.70
CA ARG A 47 20.35 6.80 -1.66
C ARG A 47 19.13 6.15 -2.29
N ARG A 48 19.35 5.05 -3.01
CA ARG A 48 18.28 4.11 -3.30
C ARG A 48 17.77 3.76 -1.92
N PHE A 49 16.60 4.28 -1.59
CA PHE A 49 15.85 3.88 -0.44
C PHE A 49 15.81 2.34 -0.49
N GLY A 50 16.59 1.71 0.37
CA GLY A 50 16.35 0.32 0.72
C GLY A 50 14.98 0.33 1.36
N ARG A 51 13.96 -0.01 0.57
CA ARG A 51 12.63 -0.29 1.09
C ARG A 51 12.85 -1.33 2.17
N ALA A 52 12.40 -1.06 3.39
CA ALA A 52 12.30 -2.10 4.39
C ALA A 52 11.54 -3.23 3.71
N VAL A 53 12.23 -4.35 3.46
CA VAL A 53 11.55 -5.60 3.21
C VAL A 53 10.77 -5.79 4.49
N ALA A 54 9.48 -5.50 4.47
CA ALA A 54 8.61 -5.86 5.57
C ALA A 54 8.96 -7.32 5.84
N GLU A 55 9.39 -7.65 7.05
CA GLU A 55 9.64 -9.04 7.44
C GLU A 55 8.33 -9.79 7.17
N GLU A 56 8.24 -10.39 5.98
CA GLU A 56 7.13 -11.25 5.64
C GLU A 56 7.30 -12.45 6.55
N SER A 57 6.33 -12.63 7.44
CA SER A 57 6.36 -13.76 8.35
C SER A 57 6.49 -15.02 7.50
N PRO A 58 7.57 -15.82 7.66
CA PRO A 58 7.76 -17.03 6.86
C PRO A 58 6.66 -18.06 7.12
N ALA A 59 5.84 -17.87 8.15
CA ALA A 59 4.62 -18.64 8.36
C ALA A 59 3.51 -18.26 7.36
N VAL A 60 3.28 -16.98 7.10
CA VAL A 60 2.24 -16.51 6.16
C VAL A 60 2.59 -16.93 4.74
N GLU A 61 3.85 -16.78 4.34
CA GLU A 61 4.31 -17.24 3.02
C GLU A 61 4.09 -18.75 2.82
N ARG A 62 4.38 -19.57 3.84
CA ARG A 62 4.12 -21.01 3.79
C ARG A 62 2.64 -21.35 3.68
N ILE A 63 1.78 -20.66 4.43
CA ILE A 63 0.33 -20.87 4.37
C ILE A 63 -0.19 -20.49 2.97
N MET A 64 0.21 -19.33 2.46
CA MET A 64 -0.22 -18.87 1.13
C MET A 64 0.32 -19.77 0.01
N ALA A 65 1.53 -20.31 0.16
CA ALA A 65 2.10 -21.26 -0.78
C ALA A 65 1.31 -22.57 -0.82
N LEU A 66 0.86 -23.07 0.34
CA LEU A 66 -0.01 -24.23 0.44
C LEU A 66 -1.39 -23.96 -0.19
N ILE A 67 -1.99 -22.80 0.06
CA ILE A 67 -3.25 -22.41 -0.60
C ILE A 67 -3.07 -22.38 -2.11
N ARG A 68 -1.97 -21.82 -2.61
CA ARG A 68 -1.67 -21.77 -4.04
C ARG A 68 -1.48 -23.17 -4.65
N GLU A 69 -0.90 -24.10 -3.90
CA GLU A 69 -0.70 -25.48 -4.35
C GLU A 69 -2.03 -26.24 -4.47
N GLU A 70 -2.93 -26.05 -3.53
CA GLU A 70 -4.28 -26.65 -3.55
C GLU A 70 -5.23 -25.95 -4.54
N ASP A 71 -5.07 -24.65 -4.74
CA ASP A 71 -5.88 -23.86 -5.67
C ASP A 71 -5.26 -23.80 -7.08
N ALA A 72 -5.28 -24.96 -7.75
CA ALA A 72 -4.85 -25.07 -9.14
C ALA A 72 -5.64 -24.13 -10.09
N SER A 73 -6.88 -23.78 -9.73
CA SER A 73 -7.77 -22.91 -10.51
C SER A 73 -7.49 -21.41 -10.35
N GLY A 74 -6.71 -21.00 -9.34
CA GLY A 74 -6.45 -19.59 -9.03
C GLY A 74 -7.64 -18.83 -8.44
N CYS A 75 -8.62 -19.54 -7.88
CA CYS A 75 -9.79 -19.01 -7.20
C CYS A 75 -9.49 -18.11 -6.00
N ALA A 76 -8.49 -18.45 -5.19
CA ALA A 76 -8.07 -17.66 -4.05
C ALA A 76 -7.47 -16.31 -4.49
N ARG A 77 -6.73 -16.29 -5.61
CA ARG A 77 -6.23 -15.04 -6.22
C ARG A 77 -7.37 -14.21 -6.81
N ARG A 78 -8.33 -14.86 -7.48
CA ARG A 78 -9.57 -14.20 -7.95
C ARG A 78 -10.31 -13.52 -6.80
N MET A 79 -10.49 -14.23 -5.68
CA MET A 79 -11.12 -13.70 -4.48
C MET A 79 -10.36 -12.50 -3.92
N ALA A 80 -9.03 -12.57 -3.79
CA ALA A 80 -8.21 -11.45 -3.34
C ALA A 80 -8.36 -10.22 -4.26
N CYS A 81 -8.46 -10.42 -5.57
CA CYS A 81 -8.75 -9.36 -6.53
C CYS A 81 -10.14 -8.75 -6.32
N GLU A 82 -11.19 -9.58 -6.27
CA GLU A 82 -12.56 -9.08 -6.10
C GLU A 82 -12.75 -8.33 -4.77
N LEU A 83 -12.13 -8.79 -3.68
CA LEU A 83 -12.12 -8.09 -2.40
C LEU A 83 -11.34 -6.77 -2.46
N GLY A 84 -10.21 -6.73 -3.17
CA GLY A 84 -9.44 -5.50 -3.38
C GLY A 84 -10.21 -4.43 -4.17
N GLY A 85 -11.13 -4.82 -5.05
CA GLY A 85 -11.98 -3.91 -5.80
C GLY A 85 -13.20 -3.36 -5.04
N ARG A 86 -13.47 -3.86 -3.82
CA ARG A 86 -14.59 -3.40 -2.99
C ARG A 86 -14.13 -2.28 -2.06
N ALA A 87 -15.02 -1.32 -1.77
CA ALA A 87 -14.72 -0.28 -0.79
C ALA A 87 -14.61 -0.89 0.61
N GLN A 88 -13.67 -0.42 1.44
CA GLN A 88 -13.45 -0.99 2.77
C GLN A 88 -14.70 -0.95 3.67
N GLY A 89 -15.60 0.01 3.46
CA GLY A 89 -16.88 0.11 4.17
C GLY A 89 -17.86 -1.01 3.85
N ASP A 90 -17.73 -1.65 2.68
CA ASP A 90 -18.63 -2.70 2.18
C ASP A 90 -18.10 -4.11 2.44
N LEU A 91 -16.94 -4.25 3.06
CA LEU A 91 -16.34 -5.52 3.46
C LEU A 91 -16.86 -5.95 4.83
N SER A 92 -17.15 -7.24 4.99
CA SER A 92 -17.37 -7.84 6.31
C SER A 92 -16.10 -7.83 7.15
N GLU A 93 -16.21 -8.06 8.46
CA GLU A 93 -15.05 -8.10 9.35
C GLU A 93 -14.07 -9.22 8.95
N GLU A 94 -14.61 -10.36 8.54
CA GLU A 94 -13.85 -11.52 8.05
C GLU A 94 -13.13 -11.18 6.75
N GLU A 95 -13.81 -10.54 5.79
CA GLU A 95 -13.20 -10.14 4.52
C GLU A 95 -12.06 -9.12 4.71
N ARG A 96 -12.21 -8.20 5.67
CA ARG A 96 -11.13 -7.27 6.05
C ARG A 96 -9.94 -8.03 6.65
N SER A 97 -10.19 -8.96 7.57
CA SER A 97 -9.11 -9.76 8.18
C SER A 97 -8.34 -10.59 7.15
N ILE A 98 -9.00 -11.08 6.11
CA ILE A 98 -8.36 -11.77 4.98
C ILE A 98 -7.46 -10.80 4.20
N LEU A 99 -7.94 -9.60 3.90
CA LEU A 99 -7.14 -8.59 3.21
C LEU A 99 -5.94 -8.12 4.05
N ASP A 100 -6.10 -8.04 5.37
CA ASP A 100 -5.00 -7.72 6.29
C ASP A 100 -3.94 -8.84 6.32
N LEU A 101 -4.36 -10.10 6.24
CA LEU A 101 -3.44 -11.24 6.13
C LEU A 101 -2.64 -11.22 4.81
N VAL A 102 -3.28 -10.85 3.69
CA VAL A 102 -2.59 -10.65 2.41
C VAL A 102 -1.67 -9.43 2.46
N GLY A 103 -2.09 -8.38 3.15
CA GLY A 103 -1.42 -7.09 3.20
C GLY A 103 -1.77 -6.20 2.00
N PRO A 104 -1.12 -5.02 1.88
CA PRO A 104 -1.48 -4.01 0.89
C PRO A 104 -1.32 -4.52 -0.54
N GLY A 105 -2.23 -4.09 -1.42
CA GLY A 105 -2.14 -4.35 -2.84
C GLY A 105 -0.91 -3.71 -3.45
N VAL A 106 -0.39 -4.32 -4.51
CA VAL A 106 0.80 -3.84 -5.22
C VAL A 106 0.44 -3.51 -6.65
N SER A 107 0.83 -2.33 -7.11
CA SER A 107 0.48 -1.88 -8.46
C SER A 107 1.32 -2.61 -9.51
N PRO A 108 0.75 -2.93 -10.68
CA PRO A 108 1.53 -3.45 -11.80
C PRO A 108 2.71 -2.53 -12.15
N GLY A 109 3.92 -3.09 -12.26
CA GLY A 109 5.13 -2.33 -12.55
C GLY A 109 5.84 -1.74 -11.31
N GLU A 110 5.31 -1.94 -10.10
CA GLU A 110 6.00 -1.60 -8.85
C GLU A 110 6.83 -2.79 -8.35
N GLY A 111 8.15 -2.62 -8.18
CA GLY A 111 9.06 -3.62 -7.57
C GLY A 111 10.00 -4.36 -8.53
N VAL A 112 10.99 -5.06 -7.95
CA VAL A 112 11.84 -6.08 -8.62
C VAL A 112 11.12 -7.40 -8.42
N LEU A 113 10.81 -8.18 -9.48
CA LEU A 113 10.04 -9.44 -9.47
C LEU A 113 10.04 -10.11 -8.08
N PRO A 114 9.07 -9.79 -7.22
CA PRO A 114 9.02 -10.41 -5.91
C PRO A 114 8.51 -11.83 -6.14
N GLU A 115 9.29 -12.78 -5.67
CA GLU A 115 8.99 -14.20 -5.76
C GLU A 115 8.27 -14.62 -4.47
N GLY A 116 7.21 -15.42 -4.59
CA GLY A 116 6.46 -15.90 -3.43
C GLY A 116 4.95 -15.89 -3.64
N ALA A 117 4.26 -16.74 -2.89
CA ALA A 117 2.81 -16.83 -2.92
C ALA A 117 2.17 -15.55 -2.40
N VAL A 118 2.67 -14.96 -1.31
CA VAL A 118 2.12 -13.70 -0.75
C VAL A 118 2.13 -12.59 -1.79
N TRP A 119 3.21 -12.48 -2.58
CA TRP A 119 3.29 -11.49 -3.65
C TRP A 119 2.19 -11.68 -4.70
N GLU A 120 1.91 -12.91 -5.11
CA GLU A 120 0.84 -13.20 -6.08
C GLU A 120 -0.54 -12.76 -5.57
N TYR A 121 -0.83 -12.96 -4.28
CA TYR A 121 -2.08 -12.50 -3.67
C TYR A 121 -2.16 -10.97 -3.55
N ARG A 122 -1.05 -10.31 -3.20
CA ARG A 122 -0.99 -8.83 -3.19
C ARG A 122 -1.14 -8.24 -4.58
N ALA A 123 -0.55 -8.88 -5.58
CA ALA A 123 -0.69 -8.45 -6.98
C ALA A 123 -2.15 -8.60 -7.43
N ALA A 124 -2.80 -9.71 -7.07
CA ALA A 124 -4.23 -9.92 -7.33
C ALA A 124 -5.08 -8.83 -6.67
N ARG A 125 -4.85 -8.56 -5.37
CA ARG A 125 -5.52 -7.47 -4.64
C ARG A 125 -5.32 -6.12 -5.33
N GLY A 126 -4.08 -5.80 -5.72
CA GLY A 126 -3.74 -4.55 -6.41
C GLY A 126 -4.42 -4.39 -7.77
N LEU A 127 -4.64 -5.49 -8.51
CA LEU A 127 -5.44 -5.47 -9.73
C LEU A 127 -6.90 -5.07 -9.44
N GLY A 128 -7.48 -5.62 -8.38
CA GLY A 128 -8.82 -5.26 -7.91
C GLY A 128 -8.91 -3.80 -7.50
N GLU A 129 -7.96 -3.32 -6.69
CA GLU A 129 -7.87 -1.92 -6.27
C GLU A 129 -7.73 -0.95 -7.46
N ALA A 130 -7.11 -1.40 -8.55
CA ALA A 130 -7.00 -0.67 -9.81
C ALA A 130 -8.28 -0.72 -10.68
N GLY A 131 -9.32 -1.43 -10.25
CA GLY A 131 -10.59 -1.57 -10.95
C GLY A 131 -10.56 -2.58 -12.11
N ALA A 132 -9.64 -3.55 -12.09
CA ALA A 132 -9.58 -4.59 -13.12
C ALA A 132 -10.79 -5.54 -13.04
N ASP A 133 -11.14 -6.14 -14.18
CA ASP A 133 -12.09 -7.25 -14.22
C ASP A 133 -11.40 -8.53 -13.73
N CYS A 134 -11.60 -8.87 -12.46
CA CYS A 134 -11.02 -10.03 -11.82
C CYS A 134 -11.49 -11.37 -12.43
N GLY A 135 -12.67 -11.42 -13.06
CA GLY A 135 -13.15 -12.61 -13.75
C GLY A 135 -12.37 -12.87 -15.04
N GLN A 136 -12.01 -11.80 -15.77
CA GLN A 136 -11.12 -11.89 -16.93
C GLN A 136 -9.66 -12.14 -16.54
N ALA A 137 -9.21 -11.59 -15.41
CA ALA A 137 -7.85 -11.82 -14.91
C ALA A 137 -7.62 -13.26 -14.41
N TYR A 138 -8.67 -13.91 -13.91
CA TYR A 138 -8.64 -15.28 -13.37
C TYR A 138 -9.75 -16.16 -13.95
N PRO A 139 -9.73 -16.45 -15.26
CA PRO A 139 -10.83 -17.11 -15.98
C PRO A 139 -10.95 -18.61 -15.67
N THR A 140 -9.90 -19.21 -15.13
CA THR A 140 -9.87 -20.63 -14.75
C THR A 140 -10.67 -20.93 -13.48
N CYS A 141 -10.97 -19.92 -12.66
CA CYS A 141 -11.78 -20.12 -11.48
C CYS A 141 -13.27 -20.16 -11.86
N PRO A 142 -13.98 -21.27 -11.62
CA PRO A 142 -15.41 -21.40 -11.97
C PRO A 142 -16.33 -20.61 -11.03
N LEU A 143 -15.84 -20.19 -9.86
CA LEU A 143 -16.60 -19.49 -8.82
C LEU A 143 -16.22 -18.02 -8.75
N GLY A 144 -17.19 -17.15 -8.42
CA GLY A 144 -16.90 -15.79 -7.97
C GLY A 144 -16.28 -15.79 -6.57
N GLY A 145 -15.47 -14.79 -6.23
CA GLY A 145 -14.89 -14.60 -4.89
C GLY A 145 -15.93 -14.56 -3.77
N ALA A 146 -17.08 -13.92 -4.02
CA ALA A 146 -18.21 -13.95 -3.08
C ALA A 146 -18.84 -15.35 -2.92
N GLN A 147 -18.81 -16.20 -3.95
CA GLN A 147 -19.32 -17.58 -3.88
C GLN A 147 -18.35 -18.49 -3.11
N LEU A 148 -17.04 -18.27 -3.23
CA LEU A 148 -16.02 -18.96 -2.45
C LEU A 148 -16.14 -18.64 -0.96
N MET A 149 -16.30 -17.36 -0.61
CA MET A 149 -16.50 -16.96 0.79
C MET A 149 -17.76 -17.60 1.38
N ASN A 150 -18.88 -17.60 0.65
CA ASN A 150 -20.09 -18.29 1.08
C ASN A 150 -19.90 -19.80 1.27
N ALA A 151 -19.10 -20.45 0.41
CA ALA A 151 -18.81 -21.88 0.53
C ALA A 151 -17.94 -22.19 1.77
N VAL A 152 -16.96 -21.33 2.07
CA VAL A 152 -16.08 -21.46 3.25
C VAL A 152 -16.88 -21.25 4.53
N THR A 153 -17.70 -20.20 4.61
CA THR A 153 -18.55 -19.92 5.78
C THR A 153 -19.64 -20.96 5.99
N ALA A 154 -20.13 -21.61 4.92
CA ALA A 154 -21.08 -22.71 5.05
C ALA A 154 -20.45 -24.01 5.60
N TYR A 155 -19.15 -24.22 5.40
CA TYR A 155 -18.45 -25.44 5.82
C TYR A 155 -17.75 -25.33 7.18
N LEU A 156 -17.48 -24.11 7.65
CA LEU A 156 -16.91 -23.83 8.97
C LEU A 156 -17.98 -23.15 9.86
N PRO A 157 -18.80 -23.93 10.59
CA PRO A 157 -19.78 -23.39 11.54
C PRO A 157 -19.14 -22.77 12.78
#